data_AF-A0AAV2YRU2-F1
#
_entry.id   AF-A0AAV2YRU2-F1
#
_cell.length_a   1.000
_cell.length_b   1.000
_cell.length_c   1.000
_cell.angle_alpha   90.00
_cell.angle_beta   90.00
_cell.angle_gamma   90.00
#
_symmetry.space_group_name_H-M   'P 1'
#
loop_
_entity.id
_entity.type
_entity.pdbx_description
1 polymer ?
#
loop_
_entity_poly.entity_id
_entity_poly.type
_entity_poly.pdbx_seq_one_letter_code
_entity_poly.pdbx_strand_id
1 'polypeptide(L)'
;DHRTTVFDSRCRLSWLRILSSVLTYAMLCSDVARSGIAISTTSLREFTFIEPSQLLMVGPWSYPVIQIRRNETTENLTVHAWPYKLDTTSISWRSLANILNLTSFPECIQYHSDCPTSPDKNPGGALSTEELFAMMDSLVSTTATYGQQLVRHRHLGPVGVAIRCKALYIDHVYDLLLPQVFMVPWRRTNQAIYYNPDLLKRRRFSICATKGPRPLFCDDLNTNYKRVCVHPYMCRTGVVWQDIRSRYHALQAQFPDHHIDLTLVTSAEDTELNSGGIVFEGYRDFDMTTIMRVLTCPSAIGVGPVDITACTTEVVDEHRYEGTVFLTDLLPWYNCIVLLRGTAQVYFWLRLALLFGGCYAARRAEEAFKDKNVATVLRAAIRTTARMPCQGIVYGSPFPVACYVLAYLMDAPFIHHVTHLKFVSINDATFDYSFWDVVQFTSVLMRNVWLLGMSLQLLVWLQTVRGWCPTLGVYGIPKYSLGVVSACSIWSYYVSKSFRSTDISDVVEMPANIRSAGTVRSAISNGGAGSILLGGASLVLS
;
A
#
# COMPACT_ATOMS: atom_id res chain seq x y z
N ASP A 1 50.21 30.89 20.49
CA ASP A 1 49.15 31.58 21.27
C ASP A 1 48.15 32.46 20.52
N HIS A 2 48.48 33.10 19.39
CA HIS A 2 47.51 33.98 18.72
C HIS A 2 46.41 33.25 17.93
N ARG A 3 46.66 32.01 17.44
CA ARG A 3 45.64 31.19 16.74
C ARG A 3 44.64 30.51 17.69
N THR A 4 45.07 30.11 18.88
CA THR A 4 44.22 29.46 19.89
C THR A 4 43.22 30.45 20.49
N THR A 5 43.66 31.67 20.77
CA THR A 5 42.81 32.78 21.23
C THR A 5 41.77 33.20 20.18
N VAL A 6 42.07 33.14 18.88
CA VAL A 6 41.12 33.46 17.80
C VAL A 6 40.02 32.40 17.65
N PHE A 7 40.34 31.10 17.79
CA PHE A 7 39.34 30.03 17.67
C PHE A 7 38.37 30.01 18.86
N ASP A 8 38.88 30.23 20.08
CA ASP A 8 38.06 30.29 21.30
C ASP A 8 37.23 31.59 21.41
N SER A 9 37.73 32.72 20.90
CA SER A 9 37.02 34.00 20.94
C SER A 9 35.92 34.14 19.86
N ARG A 10 36.10 33.54 18.67
CA ARG A 10 35.14 33.68 17.55
C ARG A 10 34.02 32.63 17.55
N CYS A 11 34.19 31.50 18.21
CA CYS A 11 33.18 30.43 18.30
C CYS A 11 32.64 30.29 19.73
N ARG A 12 31.76 31.22 20.15
CA ARG A 12 31.05 31.10 21.44
C ARG A 12 30.28 29.77 21.49
N LEU A 13 30.52 29.00 22.54
CA LEU A 13 29.79 27.76 22.82
C LEU A 13 28.35 28.12 23.15
N SER A 14 27.44 27.91 22.20
CA SER A 14 26.01 27.90 22.51
C SER A 14 25.66 26.49 23.01
N TRP A 15 24.99 26.40 24.16
CA TRP A 15 24.45 25.14 24.67
C TRP A 15 23.58 24.40 23.64
N LEU A 16 22.85 25.15 22.81
CA LEU A 16 22.03 24.61 21.73
C LEU A 16 22.87 23.93 20.64
N ARG A 17 24.09 24.42 20.36
CA ARG A 17 25.02 23.77 19.41
C ARG A 17 25.60 22.48 19.97
N ILE A 18 25.87 22.43 21.27
CA ILE A 18 26.38 21.22 21.94
C ILE A 18 25.28 20.16 21.96
N LEU A 19 24.09 20.54 22.43
CA LEU A 19 22.94 19.64 22.50
C LEU A 19 22.60 19.07 21.12
N SER A 20 22.51 19.91 20.09
CA SER A 20 22.24 19.44 18.73
C SER A 20 23.34 18.53 18.19
N SER A 21 24.63 18.85 18.40
CA SER A 21 25.73 17.95 18.00
C SER A 21 25.66 16.59 18.71
N VAL A 22 25.38 16.58 20.02
CA VAL A 22 25.21 15.34 20.79
C VAL A 22 24.03 14.52 20.27
N LEU A 23 22.89 15.16 20.03
CA LEU A 23 21.70 14.50 19.47
C LEU A 23 21.97 13.94 18.07
N THR A 24 22.67 14.68 17.20
CA THR A 24 23.03 14.18 15.86
C THR A 24 23.96 12.97 15.95
N TYR A 25 24.96 12.97 16.83
CA TYR A 25 25.83 11.80 17.01
C TYR A 25 25.08 10.62 17.64
N ALA A 26 24.18 10.88 18.60
CA ALA A 26 23.35 9.84 19.18
C ALA A 26 22.45 9.20 18.11
N MET A 27 21.80 10.00 17.26
CA MET A 27 21.00 9.51 16.13
C MET A 27 21.84 8.73 15.11
N LEU A 28 23.05 9.19 14.78
CA LEU A 28 23.96 8.48 13.87
C LEU A 28 24.44 7.15 14.46
N CYS A 29 24.86 7.14 15.72
CA CYS A 29 25.36 5.94 16.37
C CYS A 29 24.27 4.90 16.61
N SER A 30 23.01 5.34 16.72
CA SER A 30 21.84 4.49 16.89
C SER A 30 21.12 4.21 15.58
N ASP A 31 21.60 4.65 14.41
CA ASP A 31 20.85 4.56 13.16
C ASP A 31 20.40 3.12 12.87
N VAL A 32 21.34 2.19 12.85
CA VAL A 32 21.07 0.76 12.62
C VAL A 32 20.26 0.11 13.77
N ALA A 33 20.49 0.50 15.02
CA ALA A 33 19.77 -0.05 16.16
C ALA A 33 18.31 0.44 16.23
N ARG A 34 18.06 1.69 15.84
CA ARG A 34 16.76 2.36 15.88
C ARG A 34 15.92 2.06 14.65
N SER A 35 16.54 2.00 13.47
CA SER A 35 15.84 1.76 12.22
C SER A 35 15.79 0.28 11.81
N GLY A 36 16.58 -0.57 12.48
CA GLY A 36 16.72 -1.99 12.18
C GLY A 36 17.85 -2.25 11.18
N ILE A 37 18.52 -3.40 11.31
CA ILE A 37 19.64 -3.80 10.44
C ILE A 37 19.12 -4.15 9.03
N ALA A 38 18.18 -5.07 8.95
CA ALA A 38 17.51 -5.48 7.71
C ALA A 38 16.24 -6.25 8.10
N ILE A 39 15.34 -6.45 7.13
CA ILE A 39 14.14 -7.25 7.35
C ILE A 39 14.54 -8.70 7.45
N SER A 40 14.45 -9.24 8.65
CA SER A 40 14.75 -10.64 8.91
C SER A 40 13.55 -11.52 8.58
N THR A 41 13.79 -12.82 8.39
CA THR A 41 12.74 -13.84 8.33
C THR A 41 11.83 -13.80 9.56
N THR A 42 12.36 -13.43 10.74
CA THR A 42 11.58 -13.26 11.97
C THR A 42 10.61 -12.09 11.87
N SER A 43 11.03 -10.97 11.29
CA SER A 43 10.17 -9.80 11.04
C SER A 43 9.06 -10.09 10.02
N LEU A 44 9.31 -11.02 9.11
CA LEU A 44 8.34 -11.47 8.11
C LEU A 44 7.41 -12.60 8.61
N ARG A 45 7.62 -13.14 9.83
CA ARG A 45 6.72 -14.15 10.41
C ARG A 45 5.32 -13.63 10.69
N GLU A 46 5.16 -12.31 10.78
CA GLU A 46 3.86 -11.66 10.91
C GLU A 46 3.02 -11.83 9.62
N PHE A 47 3.69 -12.05 8.48
CA PHE A 47 3.06 -12.29 7.20
C PHE A 47 3.06 -13.77 6.84
N THR A 48 2.05 -14.19 6.08
CA THR A 48 1.97 -15.57 5.60
C THR A 48 2.51 -15.69 4.19
N PHE A 49 3.41 -16.65 3.97
CA PHE A 49 3.92 -16.97 2.64
C PHE A 49 2.90 -17.80 1.87
N ILE A 50 2.50 -17.31 0.69
CA ILE A 50 1.68 -18.05 -0.28
C ILE A 50 2.60 -18.88 -1.18
N GLU A 51 3.69 -18.26 -1.63
CA GLU A 51 4.78 -18.83 -2.42
C GLU A 51 6.12 -18.29 -1.89
N PRO A 52 7.29 -18.86 -2.25
CA PRO A 52 8.58 -18.41 -1.73
C PRO A 52 8.88 -16.91 -1.87
N SER A 53 8.33 -16.26 -2.91
CA SER A 53 8.46 -14.82 -3.18
C SER A 53 7.13 -14.07 -3.08
N GLN A 54 6.06 -14.69 -2.57
CA GLN A 54 4.75 -14.06 -2.41
C GLN A 54 4.28 -14.11 -0.96
N LEU A 55 4.00 -12.94 -0.41
CA LEU A 55 3.54 -12.72 0.95
C LEU A 55 2.11 -12.20 0.92
N LEU A 56 1.27 -12.66 1.83
CA LEU A 56 -0.02 -12.03 2.10
C LEU A 56 0.17 -10.95 3.15
N MET A 57 0.00 -9.67 2.74
CA MET A 57 0.23 -8.53 3.62
C MET A 57 -1.03 -8.02 4.31
N VAL A 58 -2.14 -7.96 3.57
CA VAL A 58 -3.45 -7.56 4.08
C VAL A 58 -4.44 -8.68 3.82
N GLY A 59 -5.25 -8.98 4.83
CA GLY A 59 -6.20 -10.08 4.79
C GLY A 59 -5.58 -11.42 5.17
N PRO A 60 -6.21 -12.54 4.81
CA PRO A 60 -7.33 -12.62 3.88
C PRO A 60 -8.64 -12.29 4.59
N TRP A 61 -9.38 -11.29 4.12
CA TRP A 61 -10.63 -10.88 4.74
C TRP A 61 -11.82 -11.59 4.10
N SER A 62 -12.83 -11.87 4.90
CA SER A 62 -14.10 -12.47 4.50
C SER A 62 -15.17 -11.96 5.43
N TYR A 63 -16.06 -11.11 4.93
CA TYR A 63 -17.06 -10.46 5.75
C TYR A 63 -18.38 -10.26 5.00
N PRO A 64 -19.54 -10.47 5.67
CA PRO A 64 -20.82 -10.06 5.13
C PRO A 64 -20.89 -8.53 5.12
N VAL A 65 -21.40 -7.96 4.04
CA VAL A 65 -21.54 -6.49 3.92
C VAL A 65 -22.94 -6.10 4.34
N ILE A 66 -23.95 -6.61 3.62
CA ILE A 66 -25.34 -6.31 3.87
C ILE A 66 -26.24 -7.41 3.31
N GLN A 67 -27.37 -7.62 3.98
CA GLN A 67 -28.49 -8.39 3.47
C GLN A 67 -29.72 -7.48 3.49
N ILE A 68 -30.35 -7.27 2.34
CA ILE A 68 -31.47 -6.35 2.18
C ILE A 68 -32.68 -7.13 1.69
N ARG A 69 -33.82 -6.98 2.38
CA ARG A 69 -35.11 -7.45 1.87
C ARG A 69 -35.86 -6.33 1.20
N ARG A 70 -36.57 -6.64 0.10
CA ARG A 70 -37.40 -5.68 -0.65
C ARG A 70 -38.46 -5.00 0.22
N ASN A 71 -39.00 -5.67 1.23
CA ASN A 71 -40.00 -5.06 2.12
C ASN A 71 -39.37 -4.14 3.19
N GLU A 72 -38.07 -4.29 3.45
CA GLU A 72 -37.33 -3.45 4.41
C GLU A 72 -36.78 -2.18 3.73
N THR A 73 -36.78 -2.10 2.40
CA THR A 73 -36.33 -0.90 1.66
C THR A 73 -37.24 0.30 1.91
N THR A 74 -38.52 0.08 2.24
CA THR A 74 -39.48 1.15 2.54
C THR A 74 -39.23 1.86 3.88
N GLU A 75 -38.33 1.36 4.73
CA GLU A 75 -38.01 1.98 6.01
C GLU A 75 -37.02 3.16 5.91
N ASN A 76 -36.61 3.58 4.71
CA ASN A 76 -35.68 4.69 4.45
C ASN A 76 -34.39 4.65 5.30
N LEU A 77 -33.89 3.44 5.57
CA LEU A 77 -32.61 3.25 6.22
C LEU A 77 -31.48 3.81 5.34
N THR A 78 -30.56 4.54 5.95
CA THR A 78 -29.39 5.10 5.27
C THR A 78 -28.18 4.21 5.49
N VAL A 79 -27.51 3.82 4.40
CA VAL A 79 -26.30 3.01 4.39
C VAL A 79 -25.11 3.89 4.00
N HIS A 80 -23.92 3.60 4.54
CA HIS A 80 -22.71 4.32 4.14
C HIS A 80 -22.35 4.02 2.69
N ALA A 81 -22.07 5.06 1.90
CA ALA A 81 -21.69 4.93 0.50
C ALA A 81 -20.22 4.51 0.30
N TRP A 82 -19.39 4.60 1.36
CA TRP A 82 -17.95 4.31 1.31
C TRP A 82 -17.59 2.98 0.63
N PRO A 83 -18.22 1.83 0.97
CA PRO A 83 -17.89 0.53 0.35
C PRO A 83 -18.21 0.46 -1.14
N TYR A 84 -19.01 1.38 -1.67
CA TYR A 84 -19.46 1.39 -3.07
C TYR A 84 -18.87 2.55 -3.89
N LYS A 85 -18.20 3.51 -3.23
CA LYS A 85 -17.59 4.68 -3.90
C LYS A 85 -16.08 4.79 -3.72
N LEU A 86 -15.58 4.58 -2.50
CA LEU A 86 -14.20 4.92 -2.12
C LEU A 86 -13.32 3.71 -1.85
N ASP A 87 -13.94 2.57 -1.54
CA ASP A 87 -13.23 1.32 -1.30
C ASP A 87 -12.69 0.71 -2.62
N THR A 88 -11.61 -0.04 -2.54
CA THR A 88 -10.96 -0.65 -3.73
C THR A 88 -11.89 -1.68 -4.38
N THR A 89 -12.64 -2.41 -3.57
CA THR A 89 -13.68 -3.37 -3.99
C THR A 89 -14.80 -2.72 -4.81
N SER A 90 -15.02 -1.40 -4.67
CA SER A 90 -16.05 -0.68 -5.42
C SER A 90 -15.70 -0.44 -6.90
N ILE A 91 -14.41 -0.48 -7.25
CA ILE A 91 -13.92 -0.17 -8.60
C ILE A 91 -14.50 -1.16 -9.62
N SER A 92 -14.57 -2.44 -9.24
CA SER A 92 -15.11 -3.49 -10.09
C SER A 92 -16.60 -3.29 -10.37
N TRP A 93 -17.38 -2.94 -9.34
CA TRP A 93 -18.81 -2.64 -9.46
C TRP A 93 -19.08 -1.43 -10.35
N ARG A 94 -18.39 -0.32 -10.09
CA ARG A 94 -18.59 0.93 -10.84
C ARG A 94 -18.15 0.82 -12.29
N SER A 95 -17.05 0.10 -12.56
CA SER A 95 -16.60 -0.14 -13.93
C SER A 95 -17.56 -1.04 -14.71
N LEU A 96 -18.14 -2.06 -14.08
CA LEU A 96 -19.21 -2.87 -14.67
C LEU A 96 -20.47 -2.05 -14.92
N ALA A 97 -20.85 -1.18 -13.99
CA ALA A 97 -21.99 -0.32 -14.18
C ALA A 97 -21.82 0.67 -15.34
N ASN A 98 -20.60 1.19 -15.54
CA ASN A 98 -20.27 2.07 -16.67
C ASN A 98 -20.38 1.31 -18.00
N ILE A 99 -19.72 0.15 -18.16
CA ILE A 99 -19.73 -0.60 -19.42
C ILE A 99 -21.13 -1.16 -19.77
N LEU A 100 -21.91 -1.54 -18.76
CA LEU A 100 -23.27 -2.06 -18.92
C LEU A 100 -24.32 -0.93 -18.98
N ASN A 101 -23.89 0.33 -18.88
CA ASN A 101 -24.74 1.53 -18.91
C ASN A 101 -25.91 1.47 -17.91
N LEU A 102 -25.62 1.15 -16.65
CA LEU A 102 -26.63 0.96 -15.60
C LEU A 102 -27.10 2.31 -15.03
N THR A 103 -28.35 2.67 -15.29
CA THR A 103 -28.97 3.88 -14.74
C THR A 103 -29.35 3.77 -13.26
N SER A 104 -29.35 2.56 -12.70
CA SER A 104 -29.65 2.31 -11.28
C SER A 104 -28.50 2.67 -10.35
N PHE A 105 -27.30 2.91 -10.88
CA PHE A 105 -26.17 3.40 -10.10
C PHE A 105 -26.31 4.91 -9.92
N PRO A 106 -26.36 5.42 -8.67
CA PRO A 106 -26.44 6.86 -8.44
C PRO A 106 -25.23 7.57 -9.06
N GLU A 107 -25.48 8.72 -9.69
CA GLU A 107 -24.43 9.56 -10.30
C GLU A 107 -23.29 9.87 -9.32
N CYS A 108 -23.62 10.00 -8.04
CA CYS A 108 -22.65 10.35 -7.02
C CYS A 108 -21.63 9.23 -6.76
N ILE A 109 -22.03 7.96 -6.96
CA ILE A 109 -21.16 6.79 -6.83
C ILE A 109 -20.17 6.73 -8.01
N GLN A 110 -20.61 7.17 -9.20
CA GLN A 110 -19.79 7.27 -10.41
C GLN A 110 -18.95 8.56 -10.48
N TYR A 111 -18.86 9.35 -9.40
CA TYR A 111 -18.14 10.63 -9.36
C TYR A 111 -18.68 11.70 -10.35
N HIS A 112 -19.90 11.54 -10.86
CA HIS A 112 -20.56 12.57 -11.68
C HIS A 112 -21.20 13.69 -10.84
N SER A 113 -21.49 13.41 -9.56
CA SER A 113 -22.02 14.37 -8.60
C SER A 113 -21.56 14.08 -7.16
N ASP A 114 -21.83 15.01 -6.24
CA ASP A 114 -21.53 14.82 -4.82
C ASP A 114 -22.60 13.94 -4.16
N CYS A 115 -22.19 13.04 -3.26
CA CYS A 115 -23.14 12.19 -2.54
C CYS A 115 -23.80 12.97 -1.39
N PRO A 116 -25.05 12.65 -1.04
CA PRO A 116 -25.71 13.23 0.11
C PRO A 116 -24.87 13.08 1.38
N THR A 117 -24.84 14.13 2.20
CA THR A 117 -24.07 14.15 3.44
C THR A 117 -24.54 13.05 4.37
N SER A 118 -23.60 12.20 4.82
CA SER A 118 -23.90 11.18 5.83
C SER A 118 -24.18 11.84 7.19
N PRO A 119 -25.13 11.32 8.01
CA PRO A 119 -25.39 11.84 9.36
C PRO A 119 -24.12 11.86 10.23
N ASP A 120 -23.24 10.87 10.05
CA ASP A 120 -21.96 10.77 10.76
C ASP A 120 -20.81 11.59 10.15
N LYS A 121 -21.09 12.47 9.18
CA LYS A 121 -20.07 13.24 8.42
C LYS A 121 -18.99 12.37 7.75
N ASN A 122 -19.33 11.14 7.41
CA ASN A 122 -18.43 10.27 6.65
C ASN A 122 -18.15 10.87 5.25
N PRO A 123 -16.88 10.96 4.83
CA PRO A 123 -16.49 11.60 3.56
C PRO A 123 -17.04 10.89 2.31
N GLY A 124 -17.51 9.65 2.43
CA GLY A 124 -18.15 8.92 1.33
C GLY A 124 -19.59 9.32 1.05
N GLY A 125 -20.28 9.97 1.98
CA GLY A 125 -21.72 10.23 1.91
C GLY A 125 -22.59 9.01 2.29
N ALA A 126 -23.88 9.13 2.04
CA ALA A 126 -24.89 8.10 2.33
C ALA A 126 -25.69 7.71 1.09
N LEU A 127 -26.20 6.48 1.09
CA LEU A 127 -27.15 5.91 0.13
C LEU A 127 -28.40 5.44 0.86
N SER A 128 -29.56 5.50 0.22
CA SER A 128 -30.74 4.80 0.73
C SER A 128 -30.64 3.30 0.48
N THR A 129 -31.26 2.51 1.35
CA THR A 129 -31.36 1.05 1.17
C THR A 129 -32.09 0.68 -0.14
N GLU A 130 -33.05 1.50 -0.60
CA GLU A 130 -33.74 1.31 -1.87
C GLU A 130 -32.81 1.48 -3.07
N GLU A 131 -32.02 2.57 -3.12
CA GLU A 131 -31.03 2.79 -4.17
C GLU A 131 -30.01 1.66 -4.21
N LEU A 132 -29.53 1.23 -3.04
CA LEU A 132 -28.55 0.16 -2.93
C LEU A 132 -29.11 -1.18 -3.41
N PHE A 133 -30.35 -1.50 -3.05
CA PHE A 133 -31.06 -2.69 -3.53
C PHE A 133 -31.21 -2.66 -5.06
N ALA A 134 -31.69 -1.55 -5.61
CA ALA A 134 -31.87 -1.36 -7.05
C ALA A 134 -30.54 -1.45 -7.82
N MET A 135 -29.46 -0.89 -7.25
CA MET A 135 -28.11 -0.96 -7.81
C MET A 135 -27.62 -2.40 -7.94
N MET A 136 -27.74 -3.21 -6.88
CA MET A 136 -27.37 -4.62 -6.90
C MET A 136 -28.23 -5.45 -7.84
N ASP A 137 -29.55 -5.26 -7.77
CA ASP A 137 -30.50 -6.02 -8.59
C ASP A 137 -30.30 -5.76 -10.09
N SER A 138 -30.09 -4.50 -10.46
CA SER A 138 -29.82 -4.06 -11.83
C SER A 138 -28.50 -4.61 -12.36
N LEU A 139 -27.44 -4.60 -11.55
CA LEU A 139 -26.14 -5.17 -11.92
C LEU A 139 -26.25 -6.66 -12.24
N VAL A 140 -26.92 -7.43 -11.36
CA VAL A 140 -27.08 -8.87 -11.57
C VAL A 140 -27.97 -9.17 -12.78
N SER A 141 -29.14 -8.53 -12.88
CA SER A 141 -30.08 -8.73 -13.99
C SER A 141 -29.44 -8.40 -15.34
N THR A 142 -28.72 -7.29 -15.43
CA THR A 142 -28.07 -6.87 -16.68
C THR A 142 -26.89 -7.75 -17.03
N THR A 143 -26.10 -8.19 -16.05
CA THR A 143 -25.00 -9.15 -16.28
C THR A 143 -25.55 -10.47 -16.84
N ALA A 144 -26.68 -10.95 -16.29
CA ALA A 144 -27.33 -12.18 -16.75
C ALA A 144 -27.81 -12.05 -18.21
N THR A 145 -28.50 -10.96 -18.56
CA THR A 145 -29.03 -10.74 -19.92
C THR A 145 -27.92 -10.47 -20.93
N TYR A 146 -26.95 -9.61 -20.59
CA TYR A 146 -25.80 -9.30 -21.45
C TYR A 146 -24.97 -10.55 -21.74
N GLY A 147 -24.64 -11.32 -20.70
CA GLY A 147 -23.89 -12.57 -20.84
C GLY A 147 -24.61 -13.60 -21.72
N GLN A 148 -25.94 -13.69 -21.63
CA GLN A 148 -26.72 -14.58 -22.50
C GLN A 148 -26.68 -14.15 -23.97
N GLN A 149 -26.68 -12.85 -24.27
CA GLN A 149 -26.60 -12.34 -25.65
C GLN A 149 -25.25 -12.65 -26.30
N LEU A 150 -24.16 -12.57 -25.53
CA LEU A 150 -22.81 -12.89 -26.02
C LEU A 150 -22.66 -14.36 -26.42
N VAL A 151 -23.37 -15.25 -25.72
CA VAL A 151 -23.29 -16.70 -25.96
C VAL A 151 -24.38 -17.11 -26.95
N ARG A 152 -24.10 -16.99 -28.26
CA ARG A 152 -25.02 -17.31 -29.38
C ARG A 152 -25.53 -18.77 -29.46
N HIS A 153 -25.12 -19.65 -28.55
CA HIS A 153 -25.56 -21.04 -28.47
C HIS A 153 -26.10 -21.39 -27.08
N ARG A 154 -27.09 -22.29 -27.00
CA ARG A 154 -27.69 -22.84 -25.76
C ARG A 154 -26.65 -23.52 -24.86
N HIS A 155 -25.75 -22.76 -24.25
CA HIS A 155 -24.79 -23.26 -23.28
C HIS A 155 -25.45 -23.28 -21.90
N LEU A 156 -25.53 -24.48 -21.33
CA LEU A 156 -26.01 -24.78 -19.97
C LEU A 156 -25.00 -24.40 -18.86
N GLY A 157 -24.13 -23.42 -19.13
CA GLY A 157 -23.02 -22.98 -18.28
C GLY A 157 -23.18 -21.54 -17.79
N PRO A 158 -22.28 -21.07 -16.92
CA PRO A 158 -22.30 -19.70 -16.45
C PRO A 158 -22.02 -18.74 -17.61
N VAL A 159 -22.57 -17.54 -17.52
CA VAL A 159 -22.34 -16.46 -18.47
C VAL A 159 -21.68 -15.30 -17.75
N GLY A 160 -20.99 -14.43 -18.46
CA GLY A 160 -20.33 -13.32 -17.81
C GLY A 160 -19.68 -12.35 -18.77
N VAL A 161 -19.31 -11.21 -18.23
CA VAL A 161 -18.56 -10.15 -18.90
C VAL A 161 -17.22 -10.00 -18.19
N ALA A 162 -16.19 -9.70 -18.96
CA ALA A 162 -14.90 -9.34 -18.41
C ALA A 162 -14.46 -8.02 -18.99
N ILE A 163 -13.86 -7.19 -18.15
CA ILE A 163 -13.45 -5.85 -18.50
C ILE A 163 -12.07 -5.58 -17.92
N ARG A 164 -11.40 -4.58 -18.50
CA ARG A 164 -10.21 -3.98 -17.93
C ARG A 164 -10.51 -2.52 -17.66
N CYS A 165 -10.22 -2.07 -16.45
CA CYS A 165 -10.42 -0.69 -16.08
C CYS A 165 -9.11 -0.04 -15.64
N LYS A 166 -9.07 1.28 -15.79
CA LYS A 166 -8.04 2.15 -15.27
C LYS A 166 -8.67 3.12 -14.28
N ALA A 167 -8.31 2.99 -13.01
CA ALA A 167 -8.77 3.86 -11.95
C ALA A 167 -7.61 4.72 -11.42
N LEU A 168 -7.94 5.89 -10.90
CA LEU A 168 -7.03 6.66 -10.04
C LEU A 168 -7.17 6.14 -8.62
N TYR A 169 -6.10 6.22 -7.83
CA TYR A 169 -6.17 6.00 -6.38
C TYR A 169 -5.44 7.14 -5.71
N ILE A 170 -6.20 8.11 -5.21
CA ILE A 170 -5.69 9.26 -4.49
C ILE A 170 -5.98 9.00 -3.02
N ASP A 171 -4.96 9.09 -2.18
CA ASP A 171 -5.13 8.90 -0.73
C ASP A 171 -4.13 9.70 0.11
N HIS A 172 -3.02 10.11 -0.51
CA HIS A 172 -1.91 10.79 0.15
C HIS A 172 -1.81 12.25 -0.24
N VAL A 173 -1.17 13.02 0.63
CA VAL A 173 -0.83 14.42 0.35
C VAL A 173 0.07 14.55 -0.88
N TYR A 174 1.00 13.61 -1.10
CA TYR A 174 1.88 13.67 -2.27
C TYR A 174 1.14 13.41 -3.59
N ASP A 175 0.03 12.66 -3.58
CA ASP A 175 -0.81 12.44 -4.76
C ASP A 175 -1.43 13.75 -5.25
N LEU A 176 -1.80 14.62 -4.30
CA LEU A 176 -2.37 15.94 -4.58
C LEU A 176 -1.34 16.97 -5.05
N LEU A 177 -0.15 16.95 -4.44
CA LEU A 177 0.86 17.99 -4.67
C LEU A 177 1.67 17.76 -5.95
N LEU A 178 2.03 16.51 -6.28
CA LEU A 178 2.82 16.17 -7.47
C LEU A 178 2.24 14.94 -8.20
N PRO A 179 1.01 15.05 -8.72
CA PRO A 179 0.29 13.92 -9.33
C PRO A 179 1.05 13.27 -10.48
N GLN A 180 1.78 14.04 -11.29
CA GLN A 180 2.54 13.53 -12.44
C GLN A 180 3.75 12.67 -12.05
N VAL A 181 4.25 12.82 -10.82
CA VAL A 181 5.45 12.12 -10.33
C VAL A 181 5.06 10.89 -9.52
N PHE A 182 3.95 10.98 -8.77
CA PHE A 182 3.58 9.98 -7.78
C PHE A 182 2.34 9.15 -8.11
N MET A 183 1.36 9.70 -8.83
CA MET A 183 0.16 8.92 -9.14
C MET A 183 0.45 7.88 -10.20
N VAL A 184 0.23 6.63 -9.84
CA VAL A 184 0.19 5.51 -10.76
C VAL A 184 -1.27 5.11 -10.93
N PRO A 185 -1.79 5.12 -12.16
CA PRO A 185 -3.15 4.67 -12.38
C PRO A 185 -3.24 3.17 -12.18
N TRP A 186 -4.13 2.75 -11.29
CA TRP A 186 -4.43 1.35 -11.02
C TRP A 186 -5.08 0.72 -12.24
N ARG A 187 -4.54 -0.40 -12.67
CA ARG A 187 -5.08 -1.19 -13.77
C ARG A 187 -5.59 -2.51 -13.22
N ARG A 188 -6.89 -2.77 -13.39
CA ARG A 188 -7.54 -3.96 -12.86
C ARG A 188 -8.24 -4.72 -13.97
N THR A 189 -8.17 -6.03 -13.87
CA THR A 189 -8.99 -6.94 -14.69
C THR A 189 -10.17 -7.37 -13.84
N ASN A 190 -11.37 -6.98 -14.25
CA ASN A 190 -12.61 -7.28 -13.53
C ASN A 190 -13.44 -8.25 -14.34
N GLN A 191 -14.20 -9.09 -13.67
CA GLN A 191 -15.06 -10.07 -14.28
C GLN A 191 -16.32 -10.23 -13.47
N ALA A 192 -17.48 -10.18 -14.12
CA ALA A 192 -18.75 -10.54 -13.53
C ALA A 192 -19.24 -11.85 -14.15
N ILE A 193 -19.48 -12.86 -13.31
CA ILE A 193 -19.96 -14.17 -13.74
C ILE A 193 -21.29 -14.46 -13.06
N TYR A 194 -22.31 -14.65 -13.88
CA TYR A 194 -23.66 -15.01 -13.49
C TYR A 194 -23.87 -16.53 -13.53
N TYR A 195 -24.41 -17.06 -12.44
CA TYR A 195 -24.81 -18.46 -12.28
C TYR A 195 -26.32 -18.52 -12.09
N ASN A 196 -27.01 -19.16 -13.04
CA ASN A 196 -28.46 -19.31 -12.96
C ASN A 196 -28.87 -20.31 -11.86
N PRO A 197 -30.12 -20.24 -11.35
CA PRO A 197 -30.60 -21.13 -10.30
C PRO A 197 -30.51 -22.62 -10.67
N ASP A 198 -30.77 -22.97 -11.92
CA ASP A 198 -30.74 -24.36 -12.39
C ASP A 198 -29.33 -24.96 -12.37
N LEU A 199 -28.29 -24.15 -12.61
CA LEU A 199 -26.89 -24.59 -12.53
C LEU A 199 -26.47 -24.80 -11.08
N LEU A 200 -26.89 -23.90 -10.17
CA LEU A 200 -26.58 -23.96 -8.74
C LEU A 200 -27.23 -25.16 -8.05
N LYS A 201 -28.44 -25.56 -8.48
CA LYS A 201 -29.14 -26.75 -7.96
C LYS A 201 -28.49 -28.08 -8.36
N ARG A 202 -27.55 -28.10 -9.32
CA ARG A 202 -26.91 -29.36 -9.76
C ARG A 202 -26.04 -29.96 -8.66
N ARG A 203 -26.21 -31.26 -8.41
CA ARG A 203 -25.46 -32.04 -7.40
C ARG A 203 -23.93 -31.93 -7.49
N ARG A 204 -23.38 -31.77 -8.70
CA ARG A 204 -21.93 -31.64 -8.97
C ARG A 204 -21.52 -30.22 -9.37
N PHE A 205 -22.27 -29.20 -8.99
CA PHE A 205 -21.87 -27.82 -9.23
C PHE A 205 -20.57 -27.49 -8.46
N SER A 206 -19.63 -26.89 -9.17
CA SER A 206 -18.39 -26.37 -8.61
C SER A 206 -17.98 -25.13 -9.38
N ILE A 207 -17.96 -24.00 -8.68
CA ILE A 207 -17.62 -22.68 -9.21
C ILE A 207 -16.33 -22.74 -10.05
N CYS A 208 -15.30 -23.40 -9.52
CA CYS A 208 -13.99 -23.49 -10.16
C CYS A 208 -13.80 -24.66 -11.12
N ALA A 209 -14.75 -25.61 -11.24
CA ALA A 209 -14.65 -26.74 -12.17
C ALA A 209 -15.67 -26.69 -13.33
N THR A 210 -16.39 -25.57 -13.48
CA THR A 210 -17.47 -25.46 -14.47
C THR A 210 -16.92 -25.24 -15.90
N LYS A 211 -17.57 -25.83 -16.91
CA LYS A 211 -17.32 -25.53 -18.33
C LYS A 211 -17.93 -24.14 -18.65
N GLY A 212 -17.09 -23.15 -18.93
CA GLY A 212 -17.51 -21.77 -19.18
C GLY A 212 -16.49 -20.76 -18.65
N PRO A 213 -16.88 -19.48 -18.49
CA PRO A 213 -16.09 -18.49 -17.76
C PRO A 213 -15.83 -18.99 -16.33
N ARG A 214 -14.58 -18.93 -15.89
CA ARG A 214 -14.15 -19.28 -14.54
C ARG A 214 -13.73 -17.99 -13.82
N PRO A 215 -14.10 -17.81 -12.54
CA PRO A 215 -13.64 -16.68 -11.75
C PRO A 215 -12.11 -16.60 -11.71
N LEU A 216 -11.57 -15.37 -11.69
CA LEU A 216 -10.12 -15.11 -11.68
C LEU A 216 -9.38 -15.83 -10.54
N PHE A 217 -10.06 -15.97 -9.41
CA PHE A 217 -9.50 -16.54 -8.19
C PHE A 217 -9.32 -18.07 -8.23
N CYS A 218 -9.96 -18.76 -9.17
CA CYS A 218 -9.99 -20.22 -9.17
C CYS A 218 -8.61 -20.87 -9.42
N ASP A 219 -7.67 -20.10 -9.96
CA ASP A 219 -6.29 -20.52 -10.21
C ASP A 219 -5.31 -19.91 -9.18
N ASP A 220 -5.80 -19.15 -8.19
CA ASP A 220 -4.97 -18.45 -7.21
C ASP A 220 -4.93 -19.17 -5.84
N LEU A 221 -3.72 -19.29 -5.29
CA LEU A 221 -3.45 -19.98 -4.02
C LEU A 221 -3.92 -19.20 -2.79
N ASN A 222 -4.09 -17.88 -2.90
CA ASN A 222 -4.58 -16.99 -1.84
C ASN A 222 -6.05 -17.24 -1.45
N THR A 223 -6.80 -18.04 -2.23
CA THR A 223 -8.21 -18.39 -1.95
C THR A 223 -8.39 -19.50 -0.92
N ASN A 224 -7.31 -20.17 -0.52
CA ASN A 224 -7.34 -21.19 0.53
C ASN A 224 -6.96 -20.57 1.87
N TYR A 225 -7.94 -19.91 2.49
CA TYR A 225 -7.74 -19.18 3.75
C TYR A 225 -7.21 -20.10 4.85
N LYS A 226 -7.56 -21.39 4.87
CA LYS A 226 -6.98 -22.35 5.84
C LYS A 226 -5.45 -22.42 5.82
N ARG A 227 -4.83 -22.14 4.66
CA ARG A 227 -3.38 -22.17 4.49
C ARG A 227 -2.72 -20.82 4.72
N VAL A 228 -3.44 -19.73 4.44
CA VAL A 228 -2.85 -18.39 4.40
C VAL A 228 -3.28 -17.48 5.56
N CYS A 229 -4.26 -17.89 6.36
CA CYS A 229 -4.73 -17.12 7.51
C CYS A 229 -3.73 -17.16 8.68
N VAL A 230 -3.52 -16.01 9.31
CA VAL A 230 -2.78 -15.89 10.58
C VAL A 230 -3.75 -15.96 11.78
N HIS A 231 -4.94 -15.36 11.62
CA HIS A 231 -5.90 -15.21 12.71
C HIS A 231 -7.02 -16.27 12.65
N PRO A 232 -7.40 -16.90 13.78
CA PRO A 232 -8.39 -17.97 13.81
C PRO A 232 -9.76 -17.61 13.22
N TYR A 233 -10.18 -16.34 13.33
CA TYR A 233 -11.46 -15.89 12.78
C TYR A 233 -11.46 -15.87 11.25
N MET A 234 -10.37 -15.41 10.63
CA MET A 234 -10.20 -15.42 9.16
C MET A 234 -10.09 -16.85 8.62
N CYS A 235 -9.53 -17.77 9.41
CA CYS A 235 -9.40 -19.17 9.02
C CYS A 235 -10.74 -19.91 8.84
N ARG A 236 -11.84 -19.40 9.43
CA ARG A 236 -13.14 -20.08 9.43
C ARG A 236 -13.75 -20.21 8.03
N THR A 237 -13.51 -19.24 7.15
CA THR A 237 -13.95 -19.23 5.75
C THR A 237 -13.47 -20.47 4.99
N GLY A 238 -12.31 -21.00 5.34
CA GLY A 238 -11.82 -22.22 4.75
C GLY A 238 -11.27 -22.02 3.33
N VAL A 239 -11.97 -22.52 2.32
CA VAL A 239 -11.65 -22.26 0.91
C VAL A 239 -12.78 -21.42 0.34
N VAL A 240 -12.47 -20.28 -0.31
CA VAL A 240 -13.47 -19.28 -0.72
C VAL A 240 -14.66 -19.90 -1.47
N TRP A 241 -14.43 -20.72 -2.49
CA TRP A 241 -15.55 -21.33 -3.24
C TRP A 241 -16.40 -22.31 -2.41
N GLN A 242 -15.85 -22.93 -1.36
CA GLN A 242 -16.61 -23.77 -0.43
C GLN A 242 -17.46 -22.92 0.50
N ASP A 243 -16.93 -21.77 0.93
CA ASP A 243 -17.66 -20.79 1.74
C ASP A 243 -18.85 -20.21 0.96
N ILE A 244 -18.64 -19.81 -0.29
CA ILE A 244 -19.73 -19.34 -1.17
C ILE A 244 -20.82 -20.41 -1.29
N ARG A 245 -20.44 -21.68 -1.44
CA ARG A 245 -21.39 -22.79 -1.49
C ARG A 245 -22.12 -23.01 -0.17
N SER A 246 -21.44 -22.88 0.97
CA SER A 246 -22.06 -23.04 2.28
C SER A 246 -23.11 -21.94 2.52
N ARG A 247 -22.79 -20.69 2.14
CA ARG A 247 -23.70 -19.54 2.20
C ARG A 247 -24.91 -19.71 1.29
N TYR A 248 -24.71 -20.19 0.06
CA TYR A 248 -25.82 -20.56 -0.82
C TYR A 248 -26.77 -21.57 -0.17
N HIS A 249 -26.23 -22.63 0.44
CA HIS A 249 -27.05 -23.64 1.12
C HIS A 249 -27.76 -23.09 2.36
N ALA A 250 -27.12 -22.20 3.11
CA ALA A 250 -27.74 -21.52 4.26
C ALA A 250 -28.91 -20.63 3.81
N LEU A 251 -28.73 -19.86 2.74
CA LEU A 251 -29.78 -19.01 2.17
C LEU A 251 -30.92 -19.84 1.58
N GLN A 252 -30.61 -20.95 0.89
CA GLN A 252 -31.62 -21.89 0.39
C GLN A 252 -32.42 -22.55 1.51
N ALA A 253 -31.79 -22.83 2.66
CA ALA A 253 -32.49 -23.37 3.82
C ALA A 253 -33.43 -22.34 4.48
N GLN A 254 -33.07 -21.05 4.40
CA GLN A 254 -33.92 -19.95 4.88
C GLN A 254 -35.12 -19.69 3.94
N PHE A 255 -34.94 -19.87 2.62
CA PHE A 255 -35.96 -19.65 1.60
C PHE A 255 -36.16 -20.91 0.72
N PRO A 256 -36.80 -21.98 1.24
CA PRO A 256 -36.86 -23.28 0.57
C PRO A 256 -37.66 -23.25 -0.75
N ASP A 257 -38.72 -22.46 -0.82
CA ASP A 257 -39.61 -22.37 -1.99
C ASP A 257 -39.12 -21.38 -3.05
N HIS A 258 -38.02 -20.68 -2.79
CA HIS A 258 -37.48 -19.65 -3.68
C HIS A 258 -36.33 -20.16 -4.54
N HIS A 259 -36.10 -19.47 -5.65
CA HIS A 259 -34.94 -19.69 -6.51
C HIS A 259 -33.82 -18.75 -6.09
N ILE A 260 -32.59 -19.24 -6.04
CA ILE A 260 -31.43 -18.42 -5.72
C ILE A 260 -30.53 -18.36 -6.93
N ASP A 261 -30.14 -17.16 -7.33
CA ASP A 261 -29.06 -16.94 -8.28
C ASP A 261 -27.82 -16.35 -7.61
N LEU A 262 -26.69 -16.44 -8.31
CA LEU A 262 -25.39 -15.99 -7.80
C LEU A 262 -24.67 -15.22 -8.89
N THR A 263 -24.21 -14.02 -8.55
CA THR A 263 -23.22 -13.30 -9.34
C THR A 263 -21.92 -13.19 -8.57
N LEU A 264 -20.83 -13.54 -9.23
CA LEU A 264 -19.48 -13.35 -8.73
C LEU A 264 -18.84 -12.19 -9.48
N VAL A 265 -18.53 -11.12 -8.76
CA VAL A 265 -17.71 -10.02 -9.27
C VAL A 265 -16.30 -10.26 -8.73
N THR A 266 -15.35 -10.54 -9.60
CA THR A 266 -13.95 -10.72 -9.23
C THR A 266 -13.10 -9.66 -9.88
N SER A 267 -12.15 -9.12 -9.14
CA SER A 267 -11.20 -8.15 -9.62
C SER A 267 -9.80 -8.53 -9.16
N ALA A 268 -8.87 -8.45 -10.10
CA ALA A 268 -7.46 -8.68 -9.86
C ALA A 268 -6.69 -7.51 -10.45
N GLU A 269 -5.89 -6.87 -9.61
CA GLU A 269 -4.98 -5.82 -10.02
C GLU A 269 -3.80 -6.40 -10.81
N ASP A 270 -3.32 -5.63 -11.80
CA ASP A 270 -2.02 -5.90 -12.39
C ASP A 270 -0.93 -5.79 -11.31
N THR A 271 0.16 -6.54 -11.46
CA THR A 271 1.27 -6.39 -10.50
C THR A 271 1.94 -5.04 -10.71
N GLU A 272 1.80 -4.16 -9.73
CA GLU A 272 2.49 -2.88 -9.71
C GLU A 272 3.94 -3.13 -9.30
N LEU A 273 4.86 -2.96 -10.24
CA LEU A 273 6.29 -3.10 -9.93
C LEU A 273 6.85 -1.79 -9.41
N ASN A 274 7.52 -1.92 -8.27
CA ASN A 274 8.25 -0.86 -7.62
C ASN A 274 9.58 -0.63 -8.33
N SER A 275 9.62 0.29 -9.30
CA SER A 275 10.82 0.57 -10.12
C SER A 275 11.91 1.38 -9.42
N GLY A 276 11.66 1.84 -8.19
CA GLY A 276 12.59 2.69 -7.43
C GLY A 276 13.71 1.94 -6.69
N GLY A 277 13.69 0.61 -6.65
CA GLY A 277 14.65 -0.21 -5.91
C GLY A 277 15.57 -1.05 -6.79
N ILE A 278 16.60 -1.64 -6.17
CA ILE A 278 17.46 -2.67 -6.78
C ILE A 278 16.76 -4.04 -6.72
N VAL A 279 16.01 -4.28 -5.65
CA VAL A 279 15.30 -5.52 -5.37
C VAL A 279 13.97 -5.53 -6.12
N PHE A 280 13.58 -6.70 -6.63
CA PHE A 280 12.30 -6.86 -7.29
C PHE A 280 11.20 -6.86 -6.25
N GLU A 281 10.33 -5.87 -6.37
CA GLU A 281 9.19 -5.75 -5.50
C GLU A 281 7.96 -5.32 -6.28
N GLY A 282 6.82 -5.82 -5.84
CA GLY A 282 5.53 -5.34 -6.31
C GLY A 282 4.42 -5.81 -5.41
N TYR A 283 3.24 -5.26 -5.63
CA TYR A 283 2.04 -5.73 -4.95
C TYR A 283 0.89 -5.84 -5.94
N ARG A 284 -0.13 -6.57 -5.52
CA ARG A 284 -1.39 -6.70 -6.23
C ARG A 284 -2.51 -6.88 -5.22
N ASP A 285 -3.55 -6.07 -5.37
CA ASP A 285 -4.80 -6.30 -4.66
C ASP A 285 -5.66 -7.29 -5.42
N PHE A 286 -6.41 -8.08 -4.66
CA PHE A 286 -7.46 -8.92 -5.19
C PHE A 286 -8.73 -8.75 -4.35
N ASP A 287 -9.85 -8.69 -5.05
CA ASP A 287 -11.16 -8.52 -4.44
C ASP A 287 -12.20 -9.38 -5.16
N MET A 288 -13.15 -9.87 -4.36
CA MET A 288 -14.23 -10.71 -4.83
C MET A 288 -15.48 -10.32 -4.07
N THR A 289 -16.55 -10.06 -4.79
CA THR A 289 -17.87 -9.85 -4.22
C THR A 289 -18.82 -10.92 -4.72
N THR A 290 -19.55 -11.51 -3.79
CA THR A 290 -20.66 -12.41 -4.10
C THR A 290 -21.95 -11.66 -3.87
N ILE A 291 -22.81 -11.66 -4.89
CA ILE A 291 -24.17 -11.14 -4.79
C ILE A 291 -25.09 -12.33 -5.01
N MET A 292 -25.82 -12.73 -3.97
CA MET A 292 -26.86 -13.76 -4.06
C MET A 292 -28.22 -13.10 -4.01
N ARG A 293 -29.11 -13.46 -4.93
CA ARG A 293 -30.49 -12.97 -4.90
C ARG A 293 -31.45 -14.11 -4.65
N VAL A 294 -32.43 -13.87 -3.79
CA VAL A 294 -33.59 -14.73 -3.60
C VAL A 294 -34.68 -14.22 -4.53
N LEU A 295 -35.12 -15.08 -5.43
CA LEU A 295 -36.07 -14.78 -6.50
C LEU A 295 -37.39 -15.51 -6.25
N THR A 296 -38.48 -14.75 -6.41
CA THR A 296 -39.84 -15.28 -6.53
C THR A 296 -40.19 -15.23 -8.01
N CYS A 297 -40.32 -16.40 -8.62
CA CYS A 297 -40.67 -16.52 -10.03
C CYS A 297 -42.14 -16.90 -10.15
N PRO A 298 -42.92 -16.31 -11.07
CA PRO A 298 -44.27 -16.77 -11.33
C PRO A 298 -44.21 -18.25 -11.74
N SER A 299 -45.05 -19.08 -11.12
CA SER A 299 -45.08 -20.53 -11.35
C SER A 299 -45.23 -20.81 -12.85
N ALA A 300 -44.14 -21.21 -13.50
CA ALA A 300 -44.20 -21.71 -14.84
C ALA A 300 -45.02 -23.01 -14.81
N ILE A 301 -46.22 -22.98 -15.38
CA ILE A 301 -46.98 -24.17 -15.72
C ILE A 301 -46.19 -24.88 -16.82
N GLY A 302 -45.17 -25.67 -16.45
CA GLY A 302 -44.34 -26.40 -17.40
C GLY A 302 -42.92 -26.67 -16.93
N VAL A 303 -42.44 -27.88 -17.20
CA VAL A 303 -41.11 -28.45 -16.89
C VAL A 303 -40.01 -27.81 -17.77
N GLY A 304 -39.92 -26.47 -17.75
CA GLY A 304 -38.93 -25.69 -18.51
C GLY A 304 -37.90 -25.01 -17.60
N PRO A 305 -36.77 -24.53 -18.16
CA PRO A 305 -35.83 -23.69 -17.42
C PRO A 305 -36.51 -22.42 -16.92
N VAL A 306 -36.15 -21.97 -15.72
CA VAL A 306 -36.75 -20.77 -15.12
C VAL A 306 -36.39 -19.55 -15.94
N ASP A 307 -37.40 -18.83 -16.43
CA ASP A 307 -37.19 -17.54 -17.07
C ASP A 307 -36.93 -16.48 -15.99
N ILE A 308 -35.65 -16.17 -15.79
CA ILE A 308 -35.16 -15.23 -14.77
C ILE A 308 -35.68 -13.81 -15.04
N THR A 309 -35.99 -13.46 -16.30
CA THR A 309 -36.48 -12.12 -16.65
C THR A 309 -37.88 -11.83 -16.12
N ALA A 310 -38.66 -12.89 -15.82
CA ALA A 310 -39.99 -12.79 -15.25
C ALA A 310 -40.00 -12.86 -13.71
N CYS A 311 -38.84 -13.08 -13.06
CA CYS A 311 -38.74 -13.23 -11.62
C CYS A 311 -38.55 -11.89 -10.91
N THR A 312 -39.06 -11.78 -9.69
CA THR A 312 -38.85 -10.63 -8.83
C THR A 312 -37.89 -10.97 -7.70
N THR A 313 -36.87 -10.13 -7.48
CA THR A 313 -35.91 -10.28 -6.38
C THR A 313 -36.53 -9.86 -5.05
N GLU A 314 -36.61 -10.77 -4.08
CA GLU A 314 -37.12 -10.48 -2.74
C GLU A 314 -35.99 -10.08 -1.78
N VAL A 315 -34.84 -10.75 -1.87
CA VAL A 315 -33.70 -10.51 -0.98
C VAL A 315 -32.42 -10.43 -1.79
N VAL A 316 -31.53 -9.53 -1.41
CA VAL A 316 -30.16 -9.47 -1.92
C VAL A 316 -29.19 -9.64 -0.75
N ASP A 317 -28.25 -10.56 -0.88
CA ASP A 317 -27.19 -10.81 0.10
C ASP A 317 -25.82 -10.54 -0.54
N GLU A 318 -25.05 -9.66 0.07
CA GLU A 318 -23.70 -9.29 -0.35
C GLU A 318 -22.65 -9.76 0.66
N HIS A 319 -21.60 -10.37 0.13
CA HIS A 319 -20.43 -10.78 0.90
C HIS A 319 -19.16 -10.53 0.12
N ARG A 320 -18.10 -10.10 0.82
CA ARG A 320 -16.81 -9.72 0.21
C ARG A 320 -15.66 -10.56 0.72
N TYR A 321 -14.71 -10.77 -0.18
CA TYR A 321 -13.41 -11.37 0.07
C TYR A 321 -12.36 -10.44 -0.53
N GLU A 322 -11.32 -10.12 0.23
CA GLU A 322 -10.28 -9.19 -0.21
C GLU A 322 -8.94 -9.51 0.44
N GLY A 323 -7.88 -9.07 -0.22
CA GLY A 323 -6.55 -9.06 0.35
C GLY A 323 -5.52 -8.48 -0.61
N THR A 324 -4.30 -8.36 -0.11
CA THR A 324 -3.17 -7.81 -0.85
C THR A 324 -2.02 -8.80 -0.83
N VAL A 325 -1.56 -9.19 -2.01
CA VAL A 325 -0.38 -10.03 -2.18
C VAL A 325 0.81 -9.14 -2.52
N PHE A 326 1.89 -9.30 -1.78
CA PHE A 326 3.16 -8.64 -2.02
C PHE A 326 4.16 -9.63 -2.61
N LEU A 327 4.83 -9.23 -3.66
CA LEU A 327 5.87 -9.98 -4.34
C LEU A 327 7.22 -9.38 -4.00
N THR A 328 8.17 -10.20 -3.55
CA THR A 328 9.50 -9.72 -3.19
C THR A 328 10.56 -10.81 -3.29
N ASP A 329 11.76 -10.44 -3.73
CA ASP A 329 12.98 -11.23 -3.62
C ASP A 329 13.95 -10.69 -2.55
N LEU A 330 13.48 -9.85 -1.62
CA LEU A 330 14.31 -9.19 -0.60
C LEU A 330 15.04 -10.17 0.35
N LEU A 331 14.43 -11.33 0.63
CA LEU A 331 14.96 -12.31 1.58
C LEU A 331 16.39 -12.78 1.22
N PRO A 332 16.67 -13.24 -0.01
CA PRO A 332 18.04 -13.49 -0.49
C PRO A 332 19.03 -12.35 -0.25
N TRP A 333 18.60 -11.09 -0.32
CA TRP A 333 19.45 -9.90 -0.18
C TRP A 333 19.75 -9.51 1.27
N TYR A 334 19.14 -10.17 2.26
CA TYR A 334 19.29 -9.85 3.68
C TYR A 334 20.76 -9.70 4.11
N ASN A 335 21.61 -10.69 3.78
CA ASN A 335 23.02 -10.65 4.17
C ASN A 335 23.78 -9.49 3.52
N CYS A 336 23.44 -9.13 2.28
CA CYS A 336 24.05 -7.99 1.60
C CYS A 336 23.70 -6.68 2.31
N ILE A 337 22.41 -6.48 2.64
CA ILE A 337 21.93 -5.27 3.33
C ILE A 337 22.58 -5.16 4.72
N VAL A 338 22.65 -6.27 5.47
CA VAL A 338 23.31 -6.34 6.79
C VAL A 338 24.78 -5.94 6.67
N LEU A 339 25.51 -6.49 5.69
CA LEU A 339 26.92 -6.18 5.49
C LEU A 339 27.14 -4.71 5.10
N LEU A 340 26.31 -4.15 4.21
CA LEU A 340 26.40 -2.75 3.79
C LEU A 340 26.18 -1.81 4.98
N ARG A 341 25.09 -1.99 5.73
CA ARG A 341 24.76 -1.15 6.90
C ARG A 341 25.76 -1.35 8.04
N GLY A 342 26.12 -2.61 8.32
CA GLY A 342 27.09 -2.94 9.37
C GLY A 342 28.45 -2.32 9.11
N THR A 343 28.96 -2.43 7.87
CA THR A 343 30.25 -1.83 7.47
C THR A 343 30.22 -0.31 7.58
N ALA A 344 29.16 0.33 7.12
CA ALA A 344 29.00 1.78 7.21
C ALA A 344 28.92 2.26 8.68
N GLN A 345 28.17 1.55 9.53
CA GLN A 345 28.04 1.87 10.95
C GLN A 345 29.36 1.70 11.70
N VAL A 346 30.09 0.60 11.47
CA VAL A 346 31.42 0.36 12.07
C VAL A 346 32.40 1.44 11.62
N TYR A 347 32.39 1.81 10.34
CA TYR A 347 33.21 2.91 9.83
C TYR A 347 32.93 4.22 10.58
N PHE A 348 31.65 4.56 10.82
CA PHE A 348 31.29 5.76 11.57
C PHE A 348 31.73 5.70 13.03
N TRP A 349 31.59 4.56 13.70
CA TRP A 349 32.06 4.39 15.08
C TRP A 349 33.57 4.56 15.18
N LEU A 350 34.34 3.93 14.27
CA LEU A 350 35.79 4.08 14.21
C LEU A 350 36.18 5.53 13.92
N ARG A 351 35.52 6.20 12.96
CA ARG A 351 35.78 7.60 12.64
C ARG A 351 35.52 8.53 13.83
N LEU A 352 34.43 8.32 14.56
CA LEU A 352 34.09 9.11 15.75
C LEU A 352 35.09 8.86 16.89
N ALA A 353 35.50 7.61 17.11
CA ALA A 353 36.50 7.24 18.11
C ALA A 353 37.87 7.86 17.78
N LEU A 354 38.30 7.80 16.52
CA LEU A 354 39.55 8.41 16.05
C LEU A 354 39.50 9.93 16.12
N LEU A 355 38.35 10.55 15.81
CA LEU A 355 38.16 11.99 15.97
C LEU A 355 38.32 12.42 17.43
N PHE A 356 37.66 11.70 18.34
CA PHE A 356 37.75 11.95 19.77
C PHE A 356 39.18 11.73 20.29
N GLY A 357 39.83 10.64 19.87
CA GLY A 357 41.23 10.35 20.19
C GLY A 357 42.19 11.42 19.66
N GLY A 358 41.97 11.90 18.44
CA GLY A 358 42.72 13.00 17.84
C GLY A 358 42.52 14.32 18.59
N CYS A 359 41.28 14.65 18.98
CA CYS A 359 40.99 15.80 19.85
C CYS A 359 41.70 15.69 21.20
N TYR A 360 41.70 14.51 21.81
CA TYR A 360 42.37 14.27 23.09
C TYR A 360 43.89 14.39 22.96
N ALA A 361 44.50 13.77 21.95
CA ALA A 361 45.93 13.86 21.67
C ALA A 361 46.35 15.31 21.38
N ALA A 362 45.58 16.03 20.57
CA ALA A 362 45.82 17.45 20.27
C ALA A 362 45.75 18.31 21.53
N ARG A 363 44.74 18.11 22.40
CA ARG A 363 44.63 18.86 23.67
C ARG A 363 45.76 18.50 24.63
N ARG A 364 46.23 17.26 24.67
CA ARG A 364 47.34 16.84 25.54
C ARG A 364 48.69 17.37 25.06
N ALA A 365 48.85 17.60 23.76
CA ALA A 365 50.06 18.15 23.17
C ALA A 365 50.18 19.68 23.36
N GLU A 366 49.08 20.38 23.66
CA GLU A 366 49.12 21.82 23.96
C GLU A 366 49.80 22.08 25.32
N GLU A 367 50.75 23.03 25.34
CA GLU A 367 51.50 23.40 26.56
C GLU A 367 50.57 23.76 27.73
N ALA A 368 49.42 24.37 27.47
CA ALA A 368 48.42 24.75 28.47
C ALA A 368 47.74 23.56 29.21
N PHE A 369 47.88 22.34 28.69
CA PHE A 369 47.21 21.14 29.18
C PHE A 369 48.15 19.94 29.38
N LYS A 370 49.44 20.08 29.04
CA LYS A 370 50.46 19.02 29.07
C LYS A 370 50.60 18.35 30.46
N ASP A 371 50.56 19.15 31.52
CA ASP A 371 50.73 18.69 32.91
C ASP A 371 49.41 18.64 33.71
N LYS A 372 48.26 18.79 33.03
CA LYS A 372 46.95 18.78 33.69
C LYS A 372 46.40 17.37 33.85
N ASN A 373 45.57 17.20 34.89
CA ASN A 373 44.89 15.94 35.16
C ASN A 373 44.06 15.48 33.95
N VAL A 374 44.01 14.16 33.73
CA VAL A 374 43.33 13.49 32.62
C VAL A 374 41.88 13.95 32.49
N ALA A 375 41.17 14.13 33.61
CA ALA A 375 39.79 14.61 33.61
C ALA A 375 39.62 16.01 32.97
N THR A 376 40.61 16.89 33.17
CA THR A 376 40.58 18.25 32.61
C THR A 376 40.84 18.22 31.10
N VAL A 377 41.79 17.39 30.65
CA VAL A 377 42.08 17.18 29.22
C VAL A 377 40.89 16.52 28.52
N LEU A 378 40.25 15.55 29.18
CA LEU A 378 39.06 14.87 28.67
C LEU A 378 37.89 15.84 28.48
N ARG A 379 37.61 16.70 29.48
CA ARG A 379 36.58 17.74 29.35
C ARG A 379 36.89 18.71 28.20
N ALA A 380 38.16 19.08 28.01
CA ALA A 380 38.58 19.93 26.91
C ALA A 380 38.42 19.23 25.54
N ALA A 381 38.73 17.93 25.46
CA ALA A 381 38.55 17.10 24.26
C ALA A 381 37.07 16.93 23.89
N ILE A 382 36.19 16.70 24.87
CA ILE A 382 34.72 16.65 24.68
C ILE A 382 34.22 17.98 24.13
N ARG A 383 34.61 19.11 24.73
CA ARG A 383 34.24 20.45 24.23
C ARG A 383 34.72 20.70 22.81
N THR A 384 35.94 20.27 22.49
CA THR A 384 36.51 20.42 21.14
C THR A 384 35.74 19.56 20.13
N THR A 385 35.44 18.32 20.48
CA THR A 385 34.66 17.40 19.63
C THR A 385 33.24 17.91 19.38
N ALA A 386 32.58 18.46 20.42
CA ALA A 386 31.24 19.04 20.29
C ALA A 386 31.18 20.29 19.38
N ARG A 387 32.32 21.00 19.22
CA ARG A 387 32.45 22.15 18.31
C ARG A 387 32.59 21.75 16.85
N MET A 388 33.03 20.51 16.57
CA MET A 388 33.23 20.05 15.21
C MET A 388 31.89 19.90 14.48
N PRO A 389 31.80 20.31 13.20
CA PRO A 389 30.58 20.18 12.43
C PRO A 389 30.28 18.71 12.15
N CYS A 390 29.17 18.21 12.70
CA CYS A 390 28.71 16.82 12.54
C CYS A 390 28.57 16.41 11.06
N GLN A 391 28.14 17.31 10.18
CA GLN A 391 28.04 17.03 8.73
C GLN A 391 29.36 16.60 8.09
N GLY A 392 30.49 17.19 8.50
CA GLY A 392 31.81 16.80 7.98
C GLY A 392 32.23 15.39 8.42
N ILE A 393 31.65 14.88 9.51
CA ILE A 393 31.94 13.55 10.03
C ILE A 393 30.99 12.52 9.41
N VAL A 394 29.71 12.87 9.29
CA VAL A 394 28.66 12.03 8.70
C VAL A 394 28.82 11.94 7.18
N TYR A 395 28.80 13.08 6.49
CA TYR A 395 28.80 13.15 5.03
C TYR A 395 30.18 13.46 4.44
N GLY A 396 31.24 13.55 5.25
CA GLY A 396 32.57 13.88 4.72
C GLY A 396 33.30 12.70 4.07
N SER A 397 32.74 11.49 4.07
CA SER A 397 33.31 10.33 3.38
C SER A 397 32.24 9.73 2.47
N PRO A 398 32.53 9.52 1.16
CA PRO A 398 31.56 8.96 0.23
C PRO A 398 31.31 7.46 0.47
N PHE A 399 32.29 6.73 1.01
CA PHE A 399 32.20 5.29 1.20
C PHE A 399 31.03 4.85 2.10
N PRO A 400 30.92 5.29 3.38
CA PRO A 400 29.80 4.87 4.23
C PRO A 400 28.45 5.38 3.71
N VAL A 401 28.42 6.58 3.10
CA VAL A 401 27.21 7.13 2.49
C VAL A 401 26.73 6.26 1.33
N ALA A 402 27.65 5.83 0.44
CA ALA A 402 27.32 4.92 -0.65
C ALA A 402 26.82 3.56 -0.13
N CYS A 403 27.41 3.01 0.93
CA CYS A 403 26.92 1.78 1.56
C CYS A 403 25.48 1.93 2.10
N TYR A 404 25.18 3.03 2.79
CA TYR A 404 23.80 3.30 3.26
C TYR A 404 22.83 3.53 2.09
N VAL A 405 23.25 4.21 1.02
CA VAL A 405 22.45 4.42 -0.18
C VAL A 405 22.14 3.09 -0.87
N LEU A 406 23.14 2.24 -1.10
CA LEU A 406 22.91 0.93 -1.71
C LEU A 406 21.99 0.07 -0.86
N ALA A 407 22.19 0.05 0.46
CA ALA A 407 21.29 -0.65 1.37
C ALA A 407 19.86 -0.08 1.33
N TYR A 408 19.72 1.25 1.29
CA TYR A 408 18.42 1.92 1.17
C TYR A 408 17.73 1.57 -0.15
N LEU A 409 18.43 1.63 -1.28
CA LEU A 409 17.87 1.26 -2.59
C LEU A 409 17.44 -0.22 -2.65
N MET A 410 17.96 -1.08 -1.78
CA MET A 410 17.56 -2.48 -1.71
C MET A 410 16.28 -2.70 -0.89
N ASP A 411 16.09 -2.02 0.24
CA ASP A 411 14.99 -2.34 1.17
C ASP A 411 13.95 -1.23 1.35
N ALA A 412 14.21 -0.02 0.83
CA ALA A 412 13.29 1.11 0.93
C ALA A 412 11.89 0.82 0.35
N PRO A 413 11.73 0.20 -0.84
CA PRO A 413 10.40 0.01 -1.40
C PRO A 413 9.52 -0.85 -0.49
N PHE A 414 10.07 -1.94 0.07
CA PHE A 414 9.32 -2.83 0.96
C PHE A 414 8.98 -2.13 2.25
N ILE A 415 9.99 -1.47 2.84
CA ILE A 415 9.87 -0.81 4.12
C ILE A 415 8.86 0.33 4.06
N HIS A 416 8.84 1.11 2.97
CA HIS A 416 7.87 2.18 2.77
C HIS A 416 6.46 1.64 2.61
N HIS A 417 6.29 0.53 1.89
CA HIS A 417 4.99 -0.12 1.75
C HIS A 417 4.47 -0.69 3.08
N VAL A 418 5.32 -1.37 3.86
CA VAL A 418 4.96 -1.82 5.22
C VAL A 418 4.59 -0.63 6.11
N THR A 419 5.37 0.44 6.03
CA THR A 419 5.13 1.66 6.81
C THR A 419 3.81 2.31 6.41
N HIS A 420 3.49 2.33 5.12
CA HIS A 420 2.19 2.79 4.60
C HIS A 420 1.02 2.04 5.25
N LEU A 421 1.07 0.70 5.28
CA LEU A 421 0.00 -0.09 5.91
C LEU A 421 -0.20 0.26 7.39
N LYS A 422 0.87 0.65 8.08
CA LYS A 422 0.80 1.12 9.47
C LYS A 422 0.25 2.55 9.59
N PHE A 423 0.41 3.42 8.61
CA PHE A 423 -0.22 4.75 8.62
C PHE A 423 -1.73 4.69 8.35
N VAL A 424 -2.15 3.80 7.45
CA VAL A 424 -3.58 3.56 7.19
C VAL A 424 -4.28 3.07 8.47
N SER A 425 -3.65 2.13 9.20
CA SER A 425 -4.21 1.62 10.45
C SER A 425 -4.29 2.66 11.58
N ILE A 426 -3.34 3.61 11.65
CA ILE A 426 -3.37 4.74 12.61
C ILE A 426 -4.61 5.62 12.40
N ASN A 427 -4.93 5.95 11.15
CA ASN A 427 -6.08 6.80 10.82
C ASN A 427 -7.44 6.10 11.04
N ASP A 428 -7.46 4.77 11.04
CA ASP A 428 -8.65 3.98 11.35
C ASP A 428 -8.83 3.72 12.86
N ALA A 429 -7.98 4.31 13.72
CA ALA A 429 -8.07 4.24 15.19
C ALA A 429 -8.09 2.80 15.78
N THR A 430 -7.63 1.81 15.02
CA THR A 430 -7.78 0.38 15.36
C THR A 430 -6.57 -0.19 16.11
N PHE A 431 -5.44 0.54 16.19
CA PHE A 431 -4.20 0.05 16.81
C PHE A 431 -3.59 1.04 17.81
N ASP A 432 -3.36 0.57 19.03
CA ASP A 432 -2.65 1.28 20.11
C ASP A 432 -1.13 1.15 19.87
N TYR A 433 -0.55 2.15 19.19
CA TYR A 433 0.90 2.18 18.91
C TYR A 433 1.67 2.77 20.08
N SER A 434 2.77 2.12 20.47
CA SER A 434 3.67 2.67 21.46
C SER A 434 4.46 3.85 20.88
N PHE A 435 4.92 4.74 21.76
CA PHE A 435 5.81 5.85 21.36
C PHE A 435 7.04 5.36 20.59
N TRP A 436 7.56 4.17 20.93
CA TRP A 436 8.72 3.58 20.28
C TRP A 436 8.45 3.16 18.84
N ASP A 437 7.24 2.67 18.55
CA ASP A 437 6.84 2.31 17.18
C ASP A 437 6.82 3.56 16.28
N VAL A 438 6.30 4.67 16.78
CA VAL A 438 6.31 5.96 16.06
C VAL A 438 7.74 6.44 15.80
N VAL A 439 8.62 6.34 16.80
CA VAL A 439 10.05 6.69 16.63
C VAL A 439 10.71 5.78 15.59
N GLN A 440 10.37 4.50 15.56
CA GLN A 440 10.91 3.55 14.59
C GLN A 440 10.40 3.82 13.16
N PHE A 441 9.11 4.10 12.95
CA PHE A 441 8.57 4.40 11.62
C PHE A 441 9.09 5.72 11.07
N THR A 442 9.11 6.78 11.89
CA THR A 442 9.68 8.07 11.49
C THR A 442 11.17 7.98 11.19
N SER A 443 11.92 7.21 12.00
CA SER A 443 13.33 6.89 11.76
C SER A 443 13.58 6.30 10.38
N VAL A 444 12.73 5.33 10.02
CA VAL A 444 12.81 4.58 8.79
C VAL A 444 12.51 5.47 7.58
N LEU A 445 11.47 6.31 7.64
CA LEU A 445 11.12 7.24 6.55
C LEU A 445 12.25 8.25 6.28
N MET A 446 12.95 8.68 7.33
CA MET A 446 14.07 9.62 7.22
C MET A 446 15.36 9.00 6.62
N ARG A 447 15.38 7.71 6.27
CA ARG A 447 16.56 7.09 5.63
C ARG A 447 16.87 7.64 4.24
N ASN A 448 15.92 8.33 3.61
CA ASN A 448 16.14 9.10 2.38
C ASN A 448 17.23 10.18 2.54
N VAL A 449 17.60 10.56 3.77
CA VAL A 449 18.71 11.48 4.05
C VAL A 449 20.04 11.01 3.45
N TRP A 450 20.25 9.70 3.31
CA TRP A 450 21.47 9.15 2.72
C TRP A 450 21.53 9.39 1.21
N LEU A 451 20.39 9.28 0.51
CA LEU A 451 20.28 9.63 -0.91
C LEU A 451 20.52 11.12 -1.14
N LEU A 452 19.92 11.98 -0.30
CA LEU A 452 20.16 13.42 -0.35
C LEU A 452 21.64 13.73 -0.11
N GLY A 453 22.27 13.08 0.88
CA GLY A 453 23.70 13.22 1.17
C GLY A 453 24.59 12.83 -0.01
N MET A 454 24.33 11.70 -0.67
CA MET A 454 25.07 11.25 -1.85
C MET A 454 24.86 12.19 -3.04
N SER A 455 23.64 12.67 -3.25
CA SER A 455 23.32 13.62 -4.32
C SER A 455 24.10 14.91 -4.16
N LEU A 456 24.22 15.42 -2.93
CA LEU A 456 25.02 16.60 -2.64
C LEU A 456 26.53 16.36 -2.82
N GLN A 457 27.04 15.19 -2.41
CA GLN A 457 28.43 14.82 -2.68
C GLN A 457 28.72 14.79 -4.19
N LEU A 458 27.79 14.24 -4.99
CA LEU A 458 27.90 14.23 -6.44
C LEU A 458 27.85 15.64 -7.04
N LEU A 459 26.95 16.51 -6.57
CA LEU A 459 26.88 17.90 -7.02
C LEU A 459 28.17 18.67 -6.71
N VAL A 460 28.70 18.54 -5.49
CA VAL A 460 29.97 19.15 -5.10
C VAL A 460 31.14 18.60 -5.94
N TRP A 461 31.14 17.30 -6.22
CA TRP A 461 32.15 16.69 -7.09
C TRP A 461 32.06 17.21 -8.53
N LEU A 462 30.86 17.27 -9.12
CA LEU A 462 30.64 17.82 -10.46
C LEU A 462 31.06 19.29 -10.55
N GLN A 463 30.77 20.08 -9.52
CA GLN A 463 31.19 21.47 -9.44
C GLN A 463 32.71 21.59 -9.35
N THR A 464 33.37 20.75 -8.55
CA THR A 464 34.82 20.84 -8.38
C THR A 464 35.57 20.44 -9.66
N VAL A 465 35.04 19.48 -10.42
CA VAL A 465 35.62 19.02 -11.70
C VAL A 465 35.43 20.03 -12.84
N ARG A 466 34.32 20.78 -12.88
CA ARG A 466 33.95 21.67 -14.02
C ARG A 466 34.52 23.10 -13.96
N GLY A 467 35.48 23.38 -13.08
CA GLY A 467 36.16 24.69 -13.04
C GLY A 467 36.11 25.36 -11.66
N TRP A 468 36.48 24.61 -10.61
CA TRP A 468 36.60 25.17 -9.28
C TRP A 468 37.56 26.37 -9.25
N CYS A 469 37.06 27.52 -8.79
CA CYS A 469 37.88 28.69 -8.51
C CYS A 469 37.96 28.92 -6.99
N PRO A 470 39.16 28.97 -6.40
CA PRO A 470 39.32 29.18 -4.95
C PRO A 470 38.68 30.47 -4.42
N THR A 471 38.48 31.48 -5.28
CA THR A 471 37.88 32.78 -4.91
C THR A 471 36.36 32.73 -4.77
N LEU A 472 35.67 31.88 -5.54
CA LEU A 472 34.23 31.67 -5.44
C LEU A 472 33.86 30.62 -4.38
N GLY A 473 34.81 29.76 -4.00
CA GLY A 473 34.58 28.69 -3.04
C GLY A 473 33.64 27.61 -3.57
N VAL A 474 33.04 26.84 -2.67
CA VAL A 474 32.02 25.81 -2.95
C VAL A 474 30.74 26.23 -2.24
N TYR A 475 29.58 25.92 -2.83
CA TYR A 475 28.30 26.23 -2.19
C TYR A 475 28.21 25.54 -0.83
N GLY A 476 28.04 26.35 0.22
CA GLY A 476 27.83 25.87 1.57
C GLY A 476 26.38 25.45 1.77
N ILE A 477 26.18 24.28 2.35
CA ILE A 477 24.85 23.77 2.68
C ILE A 477 24.63 23.99 4.18
N PRO A 478 23.48 24.55 4.61
CA PRO A 478 23.20 24.77 6.03
C PRO A 478 23.31 23.48 6.86
N LYS A 479 23.76 23.60 8.12
CA LYS A 479 24.14 22.46 8.98
C LYS A 479 23.04 21.40 9.19
N TYR A 480 21.77 21.76 9.05
CA TYR A 480 20.63 20.89 9.36
C TYR A 480 19.62 20.76 8.22
N SER A 481 19.90 21.34 7.03
CA SER A 481 18.93 21.33 5.92
C SER A 481 18.58 19.91 5.47
N LEU A 482 19.57 19.01 5.37
CA LEU A 482 19.35 17.61 4.99
C LEU A 482 18.37 16.88 5.91
N GLY A 483 18.52 17.04 7.22
CA GLY A 483 17.63 16.43 8.21
C GLY A 483 16.22 17.01 8.16
N VAL A 484 16.10 18.33 7.93
CA VAL A 484 14.79 18.99 7.80
C VAL A 484 14.07 18.55 6.53
N VAL A 485 14.75 18.54 5.37
CA VAL A 485 14.18 18.06 4.10
C VAL A 485 13.76 16.60 4.21
N SER A 486 14.59 15.77 4.85
CA SER A 486 14.26 14.38 5.13
C SER A 486 13.05 14.25 6.08
N ALA A 487 12.94 15.07 7.12
CA ALA A 487 11.79 15.04 8.03
C ALA A 487 10.47 15.47 7.37
N CYS A 488 10.50 16.35 6.36
CA CYS A 488 9.31 16.69 5.58
C CYS A 488 8.72 15.47 4.86
N SER A 489 9.54 14.46 4.57
CA SER A 489 9.10 13.19 3.98
C SER A 489 8.24 12.35 4.92
N ILE A 490 8.07 12.74 6.18
CA ILE A 490 7.10 12.10 7.08
C ILE A 490 5.68 12.59 6.74
N TRP A 491 5.53 13.88 6.43
CA TRP A 491 4.23 14.50 6.13
C TRP A 491 3.64 14.04 4.81
N SER A 492 4.47 13.63 3.85
CA SER A 492 4.00 13.09 2.58
C SER A 492 3.21 11.79 2.74
N TYR A 493 3.57 10.95 3.71
CA TYR A 493 2.84 9.71 4.03
C TYR A 493 1.58 9.94 4.85
N TYR A 494 1.21 11.20 5.12
CA TYR A 494 -0.08 11.50 5.74
C TYR A 494 -1.20 11.11 4.78
N VAL A 495 -2.00 10.15 5.22
CA VAL A 495 -3.24 9.72 4.57
C VAL A 495 -4.39 10.53 5.13
N SER A 496 -5.37 10.86 4.29
CA SER A 496 -6.64 11.41 4.78
C SER A 496 -7.81 10.90 3.94
N LYS A 497 -8.82 10.38 4.62
CA LYS A 497 -10.08 9.93 4.00
C LYS A 497 -10.81 11.05 3.23
N SER A 498 -10.55 12.33 3.55
CA SER A 498 -11.13 13.47 2.85
C SER A 498 -10.61 13.65 1.42
N PHE A 499 -9.40 13.15 1.13
CA PHE A 499 -8.79 13.25 -0.20
C PHE A 499 -9.06 12.03 -1.05
N ARG A 500 -9.66 10.99 -0.46
CA ARG A 500 -9.77 9.70 -1.12
C ARG A 500 -10.60 9.82 -2.39
N SER A 501 -10.02 9.35 -3.50
CA SER A 501 -10.72 9.27 -4.77
C SER A 501 -10.27 8.02 -5.51
N THR A 502 -11.26 7.27 -6.01
CA THR A 502 -11.06 6.06 -6.81
C THR A 502 -11.74 6.19 -8.18
N ASP A 503 -11.69 7.38 -8.76
CA ASP A 503 -12.38 7.70 -10.03
C ASP A 503 -11.88 6.82 -11.19
N ILE A 504 -12.81 6.44 -12.08
CA ILE A 504 -12.55 5.52 -13.18
C ILE A 504 -12.33 6.32 -14.45
N SER A 505 -11.10 6.29 -14.94
CA SER A 505 -10.70 7.05 -16.14
C SER A 505 -11.00 6.34 -17.45
N ASP A 506 -10.94 5.00 -17.48
CA ASP A 506 -11.11 4.22 -18.70
C ASP A 506 -11.62 2.80 -18.37
N VAL A 507 -12.47 2.26 -19.25
CA VAL A 507 -13.03 0.91 -19.15
C VAL A 507 -13.15 0.32 -20.54
N VAL A 508 -12.61 -0.88 -20.72
CA VAL A 508 -12.64 -1.60 -21.99
C VAL A 508 -13.11 -3.02 -21.77
N GLU A 509 -14.05 -3.49 -22.61
CA GLU A 509 -14.50 -4.88 -22.60
C GLU A 509 -13.42 -5.82 -23.14
N MET A 510 -13.27 -6.96 -22.49
CA MET A 510 -12.31 -8.01 -22.85
C MET A 510 -13.01 -9.22 -23.50
N PRO A 511 -12.34 -9.92 -24.44
CA PRO A 511 -12.92 -11.10 -25.08
C PRO A 511 -13.24 -12.22 -24.07
N ALA A 512 -14.36 -12.92 -24.25
CA ALA A 512 -14.83 -13.98 -23.35
C ALA A 512 -13.86 -15.17 -23.14
N ASN A 513 -12.91 -15.39 -24.05
CA ASN A 513 -11.88 -16.44 -23.96
C ASN A 513 -10.61 -15.95 -23.24
N ILE A 514 -10.76 -15.56 -21.98
CA ILE A 514 -9.66 -15.09 -21.10
C ILE A 514 -8.64 -16.18 -20.72
N ARG A 515 -8.78 -17.42 -21.22
CA ARG A 515 -7.70 -18.42 -21.10
C ARG A 515 -6.37 -17.97 -21.74
N SER A 516 -6.40 -17.01 -22.68
CA SER A 516 -5.21 -16.31 -23.19
C SER A 516 -4.86 -15.02 -22.44
N ALA A 517 -5.71 -14.52 -21.54
CA ALA A 517 -5.37 -13.41 -20.63
C ALA A 517 -4.61 -13.89 -19.38
N GLY A 518 -4.38 -15.20 -19.22
CA GLY A 518 -3.21 -15.69 -18.48
C GLY A 518 -1.88 -15.12 -19.02
N THR A 519 -1.86 -14.66 -20.28
CA THR A 519 -0.76 -13.91 -20.90
C THR A 519 -0.87 -12.39 -20.69
N VAL A 520 -2.03 -11.88 -20.21
CA VAL A 520 -2.26 -10.46 -19.84
C VAL A 520 -2.12 -10.24 -18.33
N ARG A 521 -2.10 -11.31 -17.51
CA ARG A 521 -1.64 -11.31 -16.10
C ARG A 521 -0.23 -10.74 -15.92
N SER A 522 0.53 -10.54 -17.00
CA SER A 522 1.89 -9.96 -16.99
C SER A 522 1.97 -8.60 -17.68
N ALA A 523 0.91 -7.78 -17.67
CA ALA A 523 1.11 -6.36 -17.92
C ALA A 523 1.80 -5.77 -16.68
N ILE A 524 3.13 -5.79 -16.68
CA ILE A 524 3.92 -5.03 -15.73
C ILE A 524 3.57 -3.56 -15.95
N SER A 525 2.82 -2.97 -15.02
CA SER A 525 2.76 -1.52 -14.92
C SER A 525 4.00 -1.09 -14.14
N ASN A 526 4.92 -0.39 -14.80
CA ASN A 526 6.01 0.26 -14.09
C ASN A 526 5.41 1.35 -13.21
N GLY A 527 5.39 1.11 -11.90
CA GLY A 527 5.02 2.14 -10.93
C GLY A 527 6.00 3.31 -11.00
N GLY A 528 5.51 4.52 -10.73
CA GLY A 528 6.31 5.73 -10.70
C GLY A 528 7.42 5.62 -9.64
N ALA A 529 8.67 5.77 -10.06
CA ALA A 529 9.84 5.64 -9.17
C ALA A 529 9.88 6.70 -8.04
N GLY A 530 9.09 7.78 -8.16
CA GLY A 530 9.12 8.94 -7.27
C GLY A 530 8.70 8.64 -5.83
N SER A 531 7.62 7.87 -5.62
CA SER A 531 7.05 7.62 -4.29
C SER A 531 8.02 6.83 -3.40
N ILE A 532 8.86 6.00 -4.03
CA ILE A 532 9.76 5.05 -3.38
C ILE A 532 11.16 5.63 -3.18
N LEU A 533 11.73 6.29 -4.20
CA LEU A 533 13.09 6.83 -4.14
C LEU A 533 13.18 8.07 -3.26
N LEU A 534 12.16 8.93 -3.30
CA LEU A 534 12.20 10.20 -2.60
C LEU A 534 11.37 10.17 -1.31
N GLY A 535 10.46 9.19 -1.14
CA GLY A 535 9.59 9.12 0.02
C GLY A 535 8.81 10.42 0.25
N GLY A 536 8.53 11.17 -0.81
CA GLY A 536 7.97 12.53 -0.75
C GLY A 536 8.97 13.68 -0.55
N ALA A 537 10.28 13.44 -0.43
CA ALA A 537 11.30 14.50 -0.35
C ALA A 537 11.34 15.42 -1.58
N SER A 538 10.82 14.98 -2.73
CA SER A 538 10.62 15.81 -3.92
C SER A 538 9.68 16.99 -3.66
N LEU A 539 8.74 16.88 -2.71
CA LEU A 539 7.80 17.96 -2.35
C LEU A 539 8.48 19.23 -1.82
N VAL A 540 9.73 19.13 -1.36
CA VAL A 540 10.51 20.27 -0.85
C VAL A 540 11.47 20.81 -1.91
N LEU A 541 11.72 20.05 -2.98
CA LEU A 541 12.61 20.44 -4.09
C LEU A 541 11.86 21.03 -5.28
N SER A 542 10.55 20.79 -5.38
CA SER A 542 9.59 21.49 -6.25
C SER A 542 9.01 22.71 -5.54
#